data_AF-A0A143H8P1-F1
#
_entry.id   AF-A0A143H8P1-F1
#
_cell.length_a   1.000
_cell.length_b   1.000
_cell.length_c   1.000
_cell.angle_alpha   90.00
_cell.angle_beta   90.00
_cell.angle_gamma   90.00
#
_symmetry.space_group_name_H-M   'P 1'
#
loop_
_entity.id
_entity.type
_entity.pdbx_description
1 polymer ?
#
loop_
_entity_poly.entity_id
_entity_poly.type
_entity_poly.pdbx_seq_one_letter_code
_entity_poly.pdbx_strand_id
1 'polypeptide(L)'
;MRPNEERGGRHRHHGGHHTKGPKTFRRGRAIAFLEMIQLKRMTIKQQLDEPEFETIKPILIGELKALDMVINEFIQLFDLEESDEMVNTENSSKEASETIGDPADEINQ
;
A
#
# COMPACT_ATOMS: atom_id res chain seq x y z
N MET A 1 5.57 -57.65 -35.60
CA MET A 1 6.80 -56.82 -35.71
C MET A 1 6.39 -55.39 -36.07
N ARG A 2 7.07 -54.38 -35.50
CA ARG A 2 6.73 -52.93 -35.48
C ARG A 2 7.01 -52.20 -36.83
N PRO A 3 6.64 -50.92 -37.04
CA PRO A 3 7.19 -49.72 -36.34
C PRO A 3 6.09 -48.77 -35.81
N ASN A 4 6.14 -48.24 -34.58
CA ASN A 4 6.79 -47.00 -34.12
C ASN A 4 6.86 -45.83 -35.14
N GLU A 5 5.89 -44.92 -35.09
CA GLU A 5 6.01 -43.56 -35.60
C GLU A 5 5.58 -42.56 -34.53
N GLU A 6 6.59 -41.93 -33.94
CA GLU A 6 6.51 -40.70 -33.17
C GLU A 6 6.01 -39.58 -34.08
N ARG A 7 4.90 -38.92 -33.73
CA ARG A 7 4.58 -37.59 -34.23
C ARG A 7 4.33 -36.66 -33.06
N GLY A 8 5.27 -35.75 -32.88
CA GLY A 8 5.25 -34.72 -31.87
C GLY A 8 4.08 -33.76 -32.02
N GLY A 9 3.51 -33.40 -30.86
CA GLY A 9 2.65 -32.24 -30.69
C GLY A 9 3.26 -31.35 -29.61
N ARG A 10 4.33 -30.61 -29.96
CA ARG A 10 4.77 -29.46 -29.18
C ARG A 10 3.72 -28.36 -29.36
N HIS A 11 2.77 -28.26 -28.42
CA HIS A 11 2.02 -27.03 -28.22
C HIS A 11 2.63 -26.26 -27.06
N ARG A 12 3.52 -25.33 -27.40
CA ARG A 12 3.97 -24.26 -26.52
C ARG A 12 2.88 -23.18 -26.45
N HIS A 13 2.69 -22.67 -25.24
CA HIS A 13 2.27 -21.30 -24.91
C HIS A 13 1.01 -20.77 -25.60
N HIS A 14 -0.09 -20.73 -24.85
CA HIS A 14 -0.98 -19.60 -24.97
C HIS A 14 -1.68 -19.26 -23.64
N GLY A 15 -1.51 -18.01 -23.21
CA GLY A 15 -2.41 -17.34 -22.29
C GLY A 15 -2.28 -17.75 -20.84
N GLY A 16 -1.30 -17.19 -20.13
CA GLY A 16 -1.36 -17.01 -18.68
C GLY A 16 -2.53 -16.10 -18.33
N HIS A 17 -3.74 -16.64 -18.43
CA HIS A 17 -4.92 -16.04 -17.82
C HIS A 17 -4.69 -16.19 -16.31
N HIS A 18 -4.24 -15.11 -15.67
CA HIS A 18 -4.50 -14.88 -14.26
C HIS A 18 -6.02 -14.72 -14.09
N THR A 19 -6.78 -15.77 -14.38
CA THR A 19 -8.15 -15.90 -13.91
C THR A 19 -8.03 -15.91 -12.41
N LYS A 20 -8.28 -14.74 -11.81
CA LYS A 20 -8.43 -14.55 -10.37
C LYS A 20 -9.28 -15.73 -9.88
N GLY A 21 -8.62 -16.74 -9.33
CA GLY A 21 -9.29 -17.88 -8.74
C GLY A 21 -10.24 -17.35 -7.66
N PRO A 22 -11.30 -18.10 -7.29
CA PRO A 22 -12.23 -17.68 -6.25
C PRO A 22 -11.42 -17.13 -5.08
N LYS A 23 -11.66 -15.86 -4.70
CA LYS A 23 -10.91 -15.16 -3.64
C LYS A 23 -10.77 -16.12 -2.46
N THR A 24 -9.58 -16.71 -2.28
CA THR A 24 -9.44 -17.79 -1.31
C THR A 24 -9.68 -17.21 0.07
N PHE A 25 -10.27 -18.00 0.97
CA PHE A 25 -10.49 -17.57 2.36
C PHE A 25 -9.21 -17.00 2.99
N ARG A 26 -8.06 -17.57 2.63
CA ARG A 26 -6.74 -17.10 3.06
C ARG A 26 -6.46 -15.66 2.60
N ARG A 27 -6.68 -15.35 1.32
CA ARG A 27 -6.51 -13.99 0.79
C ARG A 27 -7.47 -13.00 1.46
N GLY A 28 -8.73 -13.38 1.63
CA GLY A 28 -9.72 -12.53 2.31
C GLY A 28 -9.33 -12.21 3.76
N ARG A 29 -8.80 -13.20 4.49
CA ARG A 29 -8.31 -13.00 5.86
C ARG A 29 -7.03 -12.15 5.91
N ALA A 30 -6.14 -12.31 4.94
CA ALA A 30 -4.93 -11.50 4.82
C ALA A 30 -5.28 -10.02 4.58
N ILE A 31 -6.22 -9.73 3.69
CA ILE A 31 -6.71 -8.37 3.43
C ILE A 31 -7.32 -7.75 4.69
N ALA A 32 -8.25 -8.44 5.36
CA ALA A 32 -8.87 -7.91 6.58
C ALA A 32 -7.84 -7.64 7.70
N PHE A 33 -6.80 -8.47 7.79
CA PHE A 33 -5.70 -8.25 8.73
C PHE A 33 -4.85 -7.03 8.35
N LEU A 34 -4.53 -6.86 7.06
CA LEU A 34 -3.81 -5.71 6.55
C LEU A 34 -4.57 -4.40 6.82
N GLU A 35 -5.89 -4.38 6.56
CA GLU A 35 -6.78 -3.25 6.86
C GLU A 35 -6.72 -2.87 8.35
N MET A 36 -6.78 -3.86 9.24
CA MET A 36 -6.67 -3.64 10.68
C MET A 36 -5.32 -2.99 11.06
N ILE A 37 -4.21 -3.44 10.48
CA ILE A 37 -2.89 -2.87 10.79
C ILE A 37 -2.75 -1.46 10.20
N GLN A 38 -3.27 -1.22 9.00
CA GLN A 38 -3.29 0.11 8.39
C GLN A 38 -4.09 1.11 9.24
N LEU A 39 -5.21 0.68 9.81
CA LEU A 39 -5.98 1.51 10.75
C LEU A 39 -5.14 1.90 11.97
N LYS A 40 -4.42 0.95 12.59
CA LYS A 40 -3.52 1.24 13.72
C LYS A 40 -2.40 2.21 13.32
N ARG A 41 -1.79 2.01 12.15
CA ARG A 41 -0.79 2.91 11.58
C ARG A 41 -1.32 4.34 11.46
N MET A 42 -2.54 4.50 10.93
CA MET A 42 -3.18 5.82 10.82
C MET A 42 -3.43 6.47 12.19
N THR A 43 -3.90 5.70 13.18
CA THR A 43 -4.11 6.19 14.54
C THR A 43 -2.80 6.68 15.16
N ILE A 44 -1.70 5.93 15.04
CA ILE A 44 -0.40 6.35 15.59
C ILE A 44 0.12 7.60 14.87
N LYS A 45 -0.08 7.71 13.55
CA LYS A 45 0.26 8.93 12.81
C LYS A 45 -0.49 10.15 13.36
N GLN A 46 -1.80 10.03 13.58
CA GLN A 46 -2.59 11.11 14.17
C GLN A 46 -2.06 11.48 15.57
N GLN A 47 -1.73 10.50 16.41
CA GLN A 47 -1.16 10.75 17.73
C GLN A 47 0.19 11.49 17.70
N LEU A 48 0.98 11.37 16.63
CA LEU A 48 2.25 12.10 16.51
C LEU A 48 2.05 13.62 16.33
N ASP A 49 0.89 14.04 15.84
CA ASP A 49 0.56 15.45 15.60
C ASP A 49 -0.10 16.10 16.84
N GLU A 50 -0.55 15.30 17.80
CA GLU A 50 -1.25 15.79 19.00
C GLU A 50 -0.27 16.14 20.15
N PRO A 51 -0.43 17.31 20.79
CA PRO A 51 0.49 17.80 21.82
C PRO A 51 0.50 16.95 23.10
N GLU A 52 -0.58 16.22 23.38
CA GLU A 52 -0.68 15.35 24.56
C GLU A 52 0.34 14.21 24.55
N PHE A 53 0.86 13.84 23.37
CA PHE A 53 1.81 12.73 23.23
C PHE A 53 3.27 13.15 23.09
N GLU A 54 3.62 14.44 23.24
CA GLU A 54 5.00 14.94 23.10
C GLU A 54 6.01 14.14 23.91
N THR A 55 5.67 13.81 25.16
CA THR A 55 6.56 13.07 26.08
C THR A 55 6.82 11.63 25.64
N ILE A 56 5.96 11.05 24.80
CA ILE A 56 6.07 9.67 24.32
C ILE A 56 6.33 9.56 22.81
N LYS A 57 6.54 10.69 22.11
CA LYS A 57 6.81 10.68 20.65
C LYS A 57 7.88 9.67 20.21
N PRO A 58 9.03 9.51 20.90
CA PRO A 58 10.03 8.52 20.51
C PRO A 58 9.50 7.09 20.49
N ILE A 59 8.57 6.76 21.40
CA ILE A 59 7.92 5.45 21.47
C ILE A 59 6.96 5.28 20.29
N LEU A 60 6.11 6.28 20.02
CA LEU A 60 5.17 6.27 18.91
C LEU A 60 5.87 6.17 17.54
N ILE A 61 7.01 6.85 17.36
CA ILE A 61 7.84 6.73 16.16
C ILE A 61 8.39 5.31 16.02
N GLY A 62 8.83 4.70 17.12
CA GLY A 62 9.30 3.31 17.13
C GLY A 62 8.19 2.33 16.75
N GLU A 63 7.00 2.49 17.33
CA GLU A 63 5.83 1.66 17.02
C GLU A 63 5.39 1.82 15.57
N LEU A 64 5.32 3.06 15.06
CA LEU A 64 4.97 3.33 13.66
C LEU A 64 5.93 2.61 12.69
N LYS A 65 7.24 2.69 12.95
CA LYS A 65 8.25 1.97 12.15
C LYS A 65 8.07 0.46 12.22
N ALA A 66 7.73 -0.08 13.40
CA ALA A 66 7.47 -1.51 13.56
C ALA A 66 6.25 -1.96 12.74
N LEU A 67 5.16 -1.17 12.76
CA LEU A 67 3.99 -1.45 11.93
C LEU A 67 4.30 -1.36 10.43
N ASP A 68 5.06 -0.36 10.00
CA ASP A 68 5.47 -0.21 8.60
C ASP A 68 6.29 -1.43 8.13
N MET A 69 7.22 -1.93 8.95
CA MET A 69 7.99 -3.14 8.64
C MET A 69 7.08 -4.37 8.51
N VAL A 70 6.20 -4.60 9.48
CA VAL A 70 5.25 -5.73 9.47
C VAL A 70 4.31 -5.67 8.28
N ILE A 71 3.80 -4.48 7.92
CA ILE A 71 2.96 -4.28 6.73
C ILE A 71 3.69 -4.74 5.47
N ASN A 72 4.94 -4.28 5.27
CA ASN A 72 5.72 -4.60 4.09
C ASN A 72 6.03 -6.10 4.01
N GLU A 73 6.47 -6.70 5.12
CA GLU A 73 6.71 -8.14 5.20
C GLU A 73 5.43 -8.95 4.94
N PHE A 74 4.29 -8.50 5.45
CA PHE A 74 3.01 -9.19 5.28
C PHE A 74 2.52 -9.12 3.82
N ILE A 75 2.68 -7.98 3.17
CA ILE A 75 2.33 -7.81 1.75
C ILE A 75 3.15 -8.77 0.88
N GLN A 76 4.46 -8.85 1.12
CA GLN A 76 5.35 -9.77 0.42
C GLN A 76 5.03 -11.25 0.73
N LEU A 77 4.79 -11.57 2.01
CA LEU A 77 4.49 -12.95 2.43
C LEU A 77 3.23 -13.52 1.78
N PHE A 78 2.25 -12.67 1.48
CA PHE A 78 0.97 -13.07 0.91
C PHE A 78 0.80 -12.67 -0.57
N ASP A 79 1.86 -12.21 -1.24
CA ASP A 79 1.85 -11.70 -2.61
C ASP A 79 0.66 -10.76 -2.88
N LEU A 80 0.44 -9.81 -1.97
CA LEU A 80 -0.71 -8.91 -2.03
C LEU A 80 -0.52 -7.75 -3.01
N GLU A 81 0.65 -7.63 -3.65
CA GLU A 81 1.05 -6.51 -4.52
C GLU A 81 0.31 -6.45 -5.87
N GLU A 82 -0.41 -7.50 -6.29
CA GLU A 82 -1.09 -7.52 -7.60
C GLU A 82 -2.62 -7.65 -7.49
N SER A 83 -3.30 -6.51 -7.39
CA SER A 83 -4.38 -6.09 -8.31
C SER A 83 -5.08 -4.81 -7.79
N ASP A 84 -4.67 -3.63 -8.25
CA ASP A 84 -5.45 -2.39 -8.48
C ASP A 84 -6.61 -1.97 -7.54
N GLU A 85 -6.67 -2.42 -6.29
CA GLU A 85 -7.77 -2.09 -5.37
C GLU A 85 -7.30 -1.37 -4.09
N MET A 86 -5.99 -1.23 -3.85
CA MET A 86 -5.47 -0.64 -2.60
C MET A 86 -4.28 0.32 -2.75
N VAL A 87 -4.13 0.96 -3.91
CA VAL A 87 -3.15 2.04 -4.10
C VAL A 87 -3.85 3.27 -4.67
N ASN A 88 -4.71 3.93 -3.88
CA ASN A 88 -5.17 5.28 -4.19
C ASN A 88 -5.78 6.00 -2.97
N THR A 89 -5.02 6.15 -1.89
CA THR A 89 -5.41 7.07 -0.81
C THR A 89 -4.27 7.98 -0.33
N GLU A 90 -3.04 7.81 -0.81
CA GLU A 90 -1.93 8.69 -0.44
C GLU A 90 -1.30 9.32 -1.70
N ASN A 91 -2.05 10.11 -2.49
CA ASN A 91 -1.49 11.10 -3.44
C ASN A 91 -2.57 12.01 -4.09
N SER A 92 -3.23 12.86 -3.29
CA SER A 92 -3.95 14.01 -3.86
C SER A 92 -4.02 15.18 -2.86
N SER A 93 -2.86 15.62 -2.38
CA SER A 93 -2.76 16.87 -1.62
C SER A 93 -1.34 17.44 -1.62
N LYS A 94 -0.76 17.66 -2.82
CA LYS A 94 0.32 18.61 -3.01
C LYS A 94 0.16 19.25 -4.38
N GLU A 95 -0.42 20.44 -4.40
CA GLU A 95 -0.03 21.59 -5.23
C GLU A 95 -1.06 22.72 -5.02
N ALA A 96 -0.74 23.66 -4.12
CA ALA A 96 -1.11 25.09 -4.20
C ALA A 96 -0.65 25.83 -2.93
N SER A 97 0.65 26.06 -2.83
CA SER A 97 1.31 27.06 -1.98
C SER A 97 2.77 27.02 -2.47
N GLU A 98 3.27 27.97 -3.26
CA GLU A 98 3.60 29.34 -2.86
C GLU A 98 3.82 30.20 -4.13
N THR A 99 3.29 31.43 -4.15
CA THR A 99 4.09 32.58 -4.58
C THR A 99 3.87 33.69 -3.56
N ILE A 100 4.97 33.94 -2.86
CA ILE A 100 5.24 34.93 -1.81
C ILE A 100 5.10 36.36 -2.35
N GLY A 101 4.60 37.28 -1.51
CA GLY A 101 4.90 38.72 -1.61
C GLY A 101 3.86 39.67 -1.04
N ASP A 102 3.84 39.83 0.29
CA ASP A 102 3.35 41.04 0.99
C ASP A 102 4.59 41.89 1.39
N PRO A 103 4.50 43.15 1.84
CA PRO A 103 3.48 44.20 1.70
C PRO A 103 4.10 45.56 1.25
N ALA A 104 3.31 46.54 0.79
CA ALA A 104 3.71 47.95 0.84
C ALA A 104 2.50 48.90 0.79
N ASP A 105 2.23 49.48 1.95
CA ASP A 105 1.85 50.87 2.24
C ASP A 105 0.59 51.49 1.63
N GLU A 106 -0.35 51.73 2.56
CA GLU A 106 -1.16 52.94 2.70
C GLU A 106 -0.60 54.16 1.98
N ILE A 107 -1.38 54.73 1.04
CA ILE A 107 -1.56 56.18 1.01
C ILE A 107 -2.98 56.53 0.53
N ASN A 108 -3.77 57.04 1.47
CA ASN A 108 -4.95 57.85 1.21
C ASN A 108 -4.58 59.12 0.43
N GLN A 109 -5.32 59.42 -0.64
CA GLN A 109 -5.89 60.73 -0.95
C GLN A 109 -6.79 60.67 -2.19
#